data_AF-B8Y6F0-F1
#
_entry.id   AF-B8Y6F0-F1
#
_cell.length_a   1.000
_cell.length_b   1.000
_cell.length_c   1.000
_cell.angle_alpha   90.00
_cell.angle_beta   90.00
_cell.angle_gamma   90.00
#
_symmetry.space_group_name_H-M   'P 1'
#
loop_
_entity.id
_entity.type
_entity.pdbx_description
1 polymer ?
#
loop_
_entity_poly.entity_id
_entity_poly.type
_entity_poly.pdbx_seq_one_letter_code
_entity_poly.pdbx_strand_id
1 'polypeptide(L)' 'SLRGEVCWVTGACGFLGKRLLRLLLEEENLAEIRLTNSP' A
#
# COMPACT_ATOMS: atom_id res chain seq x y z
N SER A 1 13.72 -3.86 1.87
CA SER A 1 12.84 -4.91 2.41
C SER A 1 12.00 -4.28 3.50
N LEU A 2 10.70 -4.13 3.26
CA LEU A 2 9.74 -3.59 4.23
C LEU A 2 9.19 -4.68 5.16
N ARG A 3 10.03 -5.65 5.52
CA ARG A 3 9.57 -6.86 6.20
C ARG A 3 9.06 -6.56 7.60
N GLY A 4 7.79 -6.85 7.84
CA GLY A 4 7.14 -6.62 9.13
C GLY A 4 6.68 -5.17 9.35
N GLU A 5 6.80 -4.30 8.35
CA GLU A 5 6.37 -2.90 8.43
C GLU A 5 4.86 -2.74 8.17
N VAL A 6 4.30 -1.64 8.69
CA VAL A 6 2.93 -1.21 8.41
C VAL A 6 2.97 -0.06 7.40
N CYS A 7 2.34 -0.24 6.24
CA CYS A 7 2.33 0.77 5.18
C CYS A 7 1.01 1.54 5.15
N TRP A 8 1.06 2.88 5.20
CA TRP A 8 -0.08 3.75 4.95
C TRP A 8 -0.10 4.22 3.50
N VAL A 9 -1.20 3.92 2.80
CA VAL A 9 -1.39 4.31 1.41
C VAL A 9 -2.54 5.31 1.30
N THR A 10 -2.21 6.52 0.89
CA THR A 10 -3.18 7.56 0.53
C THR A 10 -3.50 7.51 -0.96
N GLY A 11 -4.70 7.93 -1.36
CA GLY A 11 -5.08 7.97 -2.79
C GLY A 11 -5.13 6.59 -3.46
N ALA A 12 -5.31 5.53 -2.66
CA ALA A 12 -5.30 4.13 -3.08
C ALA A 12 -6.33 3.81 -4.19
N CYS A 13 -7.42 4.58 -4.26
CA CYS A 13 -8.48 4.40 -5.25
C CYS A 13 -8.14 4.96 -6.65
N GLY A 14 -7.08 5.79 -6.75
CA GLY A 14 -6.62 6.38 -8.01
C GLY A 14 -5.83 5.40 -8.89
N PHE A 15 -5.51 5.82 -10.12
CA PHE A 15 -4.74 5.01 -11.06
C PHE A 15 -3.39 4.55 -10.48
N LEU A 16 -2.62 5.47 -9.90
CA LEU A 16 -1.33 5.15 -9.30
C LEU A 16 -1.49 4.35 -8.01
N GLY A 17 -2.45 4.71 -7.16
CA GLY A 17 -2.70 4.00 -5.90
C GLY A 17 -2.99 2.52 -6.11
N LYS A 18 -3.80 2.17 -7.11
CA LYS A 18 -4.10 0.78 -7.46
C LYS A 18 -2.87 0.01 -7.96
N ARG A 19 -1.98 0.65 -8.73
CA ARG A 19 -0.73 0.03 -9.20
C ARG A 19 0.28 -0.15 -8.06
N LEU A 20 0.41 0.86 -7.20
CA LEU A 20 1.26 0.79 -6.02
C LEU A 20 0.83 -0.35 -5.09
N LEU A 21 -0.47 -0.51 -4.86
CA LEU A 21 -0.98 -1.61 -4.04
C LEU A 21 -0.62 -2.98 -4.59
N ARG A 22 -0.65 -3.18 -5.92
CA ARG A 22 -0.20 -4.45 -6.51
C ARG A 22 1.27 -4.72 -6.22
N LEU A 23 2.14 -3.73 -6.45
CA LEU A 23 3.57 -3.87 -6.15
C LEU A 23 3.82 -4.20 -4.68
N LEU A 24 3.15 -3.50 -3.76
CA LEU A 24 3.30 -3.75 -2.31
C LEU A 24 2.79 -5.13 -1.89
N LEU A 25 1.74 -5.64 -2.53
CA LEU A 25 1.18 -6.97 -2.24
C LEU A 25 1.99 -8.10 -2.87
N GLU A 26 2.59 -7.87 -4.04
CA GLU A 26 3.30 -8.90 -4.80
C GLU A 26 4.78 -9.00 -4.41
N GLU A 27 5.43 -7.88 -4.07
CA GLU A 27 6.89 -7.81 -3.94
C GLU A 27 7.39 -7.61 -2.49
N GLU A 28 6.56 -7.05 -1.59
CA GLU A 28 6.98 -6.70 -0.23
C GLU A 28 6.35 -7.62 0.84
N ASN A 29 7.10 -7.85 1.92
CA ASN A 29 6.69 -8.73 3.03
C ASN A 29 6.14 -7.90 4.20
N LEU A 30 5.15 -7.06 3.92
CA LEU A 30 4.55 -6.14 4.89
C LEU A 30 3.74 -6.90 5.95
N ALA A 31 3.71 -6.37 7.18
CA ALA A 31 2.81 -6.87 8.20
C ALA A 31 1.36 -6.45 7.93
N GLU A 32 1.16 -5.21 7.44
CA GLU A 32 -0.15 -4.64 7.20
C GLU A 32 -0.09 -3.52 6.15
N ILE A 33 -1.15 -3.37 5.35
CA ILE A 33 -1.39 -2.19 4.51
C ILE A 33 -2.68 -1.53 4.97
N ARG A 34 -2.60 -0.23 5.31
CA ARG A 34 -3.76 0.58 5.67
C ARG A 34 -4.04 1.60 4.58
N LEU A 35 -5.29 1.61 4.14
CA LEU A 35 -5.76 2.53 3.12
C LEU A 35 -6.45 3.70 3.79
N THR A 36 -6.10 4.91 3.38
CA THR A 36 -6.83 6.11 3.77
C THR A 36 -7.10 6.93 2.52
N ASN A 37 -8.30 7.47 2.41
CA ASN A 37 -8.57 8.54 1.47
C ASN A 37 -8.49 9.86 2.26
N SER A 38 -8.09 10.95 1.60
CA SER A 38 -8.35 12.26 2.20
C SER A 38 -9.87 12.41 2.40
N PRO A 39 -10.32 13.23 3.37
CA PRO A 39 -11.72 13.65 3.38
C PRO A 39 -12.13 14.25 2.04
#